data_AF-A0A9D1HAS6-F1
#
_entry.id   AF-A0A9D1HAS6-F1
#
_cell.length_a   1.000
_cell.length_b   1.000
_cell.length_c   1.000
_cell.angle_alpha   90.00
_cell.angle_beta   90.00
_cell.angle_gamma   90.00
#
_symmetry.space_group_name_H-M   'P 1'
#
loop_
_entity.id
_entity.type
_entity.pdbx_description
1 polymer ?
#
loop_
_entity_poly.entity_id
_entity_poly.type
_entity_poly.pdbx_seq_one_letter_code
_entity_poly.pdbx_strand_id
1 'polypeptide(L)'
;PVLMACQNWDDHDRSSRTTARAVGRDYLSSVGKNGIIVSYGDNDTFPLWYMQEVEGYRTDVRVVNTSLLMCDWYIDQMRRQFYDSPALPLSLPQKMYKGKTNETVYLNDDPSNPFRDKELDIKTFMDLIRSGHPLFRQQDMFGQYDALLPTNKISIPVNKENAVKYGLVRPEEAPYLEDSLHITIGNPSRGNSIDKKTLAFLDFLSNYQWDRPIHFGLGSAANPAANMFGLQDYMILEGLTYKLIPVKIGNLDACDGDRSYRIITQEWEFGGMDNPKTYLSEADRRTATHVRSAINYASRALMLDGDTARARELLNLSVEKMPANRFEPNYYVIETVKLLYAADDPQTADSLARYEFDQLEKDLVYFYSFPNRLRMNVYSDARTDLMLYNLLLTYVETNNPDLFAEKKEYFDKLYGAFASLYPFVIRKE
;
A
#
# COMPACT_ATOMS: atom_id res chain seq x y z
N PRO A 1 10.99 31.04 27.55
CA PRO A 1 12.00 30.28 26.76
C PRO A 1 12.97 29.47 27.62
N VAL A 2 13.71 30.11 28.55
CA VAL A 2 14.69 29.41 29.42
C VAL A 2 14.02 28.32 30.26
N LEU A 3 12.89 28.60 30.92
CA LEU A 3 12.16 27.60 31.70
C LEU A 3 11.66 26.41 30.85
N MET A 4 11.15 26.65 29.63
CA MET A 4 10.74 25.55 28.74
C MET A 4 11.94 24.69 28.32
N ALA A 5 13.09 25.30 28.05
CA ALA A 5 14.31 24.57 27.74
C ALA A 5 14.89 23.83 28.97
N CYS A 6 14.75 24.37 30.18
CA CYS A 6 15.25 23.68 31.37
C CYS A 6 14.34 22.55 31.86
N GLN A 7 13.03 22.67 31.67
CA GLN A 7 12.06 21.72 32.23
C GLN A 7 11.55 20.69 31.22
N ASN A 8 11.53 21.01 29.92
CA ASN A 8 10.85 20.18 28.91
C ASN A 8 11.77 19.81 27.73
N TRP A 9 13.10 19.94 27.87
CA TRP A 9 14.03 19.63 26.78
C TRP A 9 13.99 18.17 26.38
N ASP A 10 13.91 17.27 27.35
CA ASP A 10 13.69 15.84 27.17
C ASP A 10 12.33 15.55 26.51
N ASP A 11 11.26 16.21 26.95
CA ASP A 11 9.93 16.10 26.33
C ASP A 11 9.89 16.61 24.87
N HIS A 12 10.79 17.53 24.51
CA HIS A 12 10.90 18.13 23.19
C HIS A 12 12.06 17.56 22.37
N ASP A 13 12.88 16.67 22.93
CA ASP A 13 13.94 16.01 22.20
C ASP A 13 13.32 15.03 21.18
N ARG A 14 13.77 15.13 19.94
CA ARG A 14 13.33 14.30 18.81
C ARG A 14 14.50 13.55 18.19
N SER A 15 15.68 13.60 18.81
CA SER A 15 16.92 13.01 18.30
C SER A 15 16.82 11.51 18.01
N SER A 16 15.92 10.79 18.71
CA SER A 16 15.70 9.36 18.50
C SER A 16 14.58 9.03 17.51
N ARG A 17 13.86 10.03 16.97
CA ARG A 17 12.78 9.81 15.99
C ARG A 17 13.37 9.63 14.59
N THR A 18 13.59 8.38 14.21
CA THR A 18 14.19 8.03 12.91
C THR A 18 13.25 7.22 12.01
N THR A 19 12.00 6.96 12.45
CA THR A 19 10.96 6.21 11.73
C THR A 19 10.79 6.65 10.28
N ALA A 20 10.59 7.94 10.03
CA ALA A 20 10.36 8.44 8.67
C ALA A 20 11.58 8.20 7.77
N ARG A 21 12.80 8.43 8.27
CA ARG A 21 14.04 8.15 7.52
C ARG A 21 14.17 6.67 7.19
N ALA A 22 13.98 5.82 8.20
CA ALA A 22 14.07 4.39 8.09
C ALA A 22 13.07 3.84 7.05
N VAL A 23 11.79 4.19 7.18
CA VAL A 23 10.76 3.76 6.24
C VAL A 23 10.99 4.31 4.83
N GLY A 24 11.47 5.55 4.70
CA GLY A 24 11.88 6.10 3.39
C GLY A 24 12.99 5.28 2.74
N ARG A 25 13.97 4.83 3.52
CA ARG A 25 15.03 3.92 3.07
C ARG A 25 14.45 2.57 2.65
N ASP A 26 13.54 2.00 3.44
CA ASP A 26 12.94 0.69 3.23
C ASP A 26 12.07 0.63 1.97
N TYR A 27 11.29 1.68 1.70
CA TYR A 27 10.57 1.81 0.43
C TYR A 27 11.53 1.86 -0.75
N LEU A 28 12.59 2.66 -0.67
CA LEU A 28 13.56 2.78 -1.76
C LEU A 28 14.37 1.49 -1.96
N SER A 29 14.75 0.78 -0.89
CA SER A 29 15.47 -0.50 -0.98
C SER A 29 14.60 -1.61 -1.59
N SER A 30 13.27 -1.51 -1.44
CA SER A 30 12.31 -2.44 -2.05
C SER A 30 12.19 -2.29 -3.58
N VAL A 31 12.69 -1.20 -4.14
CA VAL A 31 12.60 -0.91 -5.59
C VAL A 31 13.86 -1.38 -6.28
N GLY A 32 13.74 -2.15 -7.37
CA GLY A 32 14.91 -2.56 -8.15
C GLY A 32 15.67 -1.38 -8.81
N LYS A 33 16.90 -1.62 -9.26
CA LYS A 33 17.78 -0.59 -9.83
C LYS A 33 17.12 0.18 -10.99
N ASN A 34 17.32 1.50 -11.02
CA ASN A 34 16.72 2.46 -11.96
C ASN A 34 15.18 2.45 -11.97
N GLY A 35 14.56 1.82 -10.97
CA GLY A 35 13.12 1.59 -10.93
C GLY A 35 12.30 2.85 -10.73
N ILE A 36 11.00 2.67 -10.76
CA ILE A 36 9.99 3.70 -10.51
C ILE A 36 9.20 3.29 -9.28
N ILE A 37 8.93 4.22 -8.37
CA ILE A 37 8.00 4.03 -7.27
C ILE A 37 6.84 5.02 -7.38
N VAL A 38 5.63 4.49 -7.47
CA VAL A 38 4.39 5.26 -7.44
C VAL A 38 3.94 5.40 -5.99
N SER A 39 3.82 6.63 -5.50
CA SER A 39 3.42 6.97 -4.12
C SER A 39 2.08 7.72 -4.10
N TYR A 40 1.30 7.60 -3.02
CA TYR A 40 -0.10 8.01 -3.01
C TYR A 40 -0.43 9.28 -2.24
N GLY A 41 0.55 9.86 -1.56
CA GLY A 41 0.36 11.05 -0.74
C GLY A 41 1.67 11.57 -0.15
N ASP A 42 1.54 12.58 0.70
CA ASP A 42 2.63 13.22 1.41
C ASP A 42 3.41 12.24 2.31
N ASN A 43 2.71 11.44 3.10
CA ASN A 43 3.30 10.48 4.05
C ASN A 43 4.16 9.41 3.37
N ASP A 44 3.84 9.05 2.13
CA ASP A 44 4.58 8.07 1.35
C ASP A 44 5.68 8.71 0.49
N THR A 45 5.63 10.03 0.25
CA THR A 45 6.50 10.70 -0.73
C THR A 45 7.62 11.49 -0.08
N PHE A 46 7.31 12.26 0.97
CA PHE A 46 8.31 13.11 1.61
C PHE A 46 9.46 12.33 2.22
N PRO A 47 9.25 11.14 2.85
CA PRO A 47 10.37 10.30 3.25
C PRO A 47 11.28 9.88 2.09
N LEU A 48 10.70 9.53 0.93
CA LEU A 48 11.49 9.12 -0.25
C LEU A 48 12.32 10.29 -0.78
N TRP A 49 11.71 11.47 -0.91
CA TRP A 49 12.43 12.66 -1.33
C TRP A 49 13.49 13.07 -0.32
N TYR A 50 13.21 13.04 0.97
CA TYR A 50 14.24 13.28 1.99
C TYR A 50 15.45 12.37 1.80
N MET A 51 15.22 11.07 1.62
CA MET A 51 16.31 10.11 1.38
C MET A 51 17.11 10.42 0.12
N GLN A 52 16.46 10.90 -0.95
CA GLN A 52 17.15 11.23 -2.20
C GLN A 52 17.87 12.59 -2.13
N GLU A 53 17.20 13.64 -1.65
CA GLU A 53 17.68 15.03 -1.70
C GLU A 53 18.68 15.35 -0.59
N VAL A 54 18.52 14.74 0.58
CA VAL A 54 19.36 15.01 1.77
C VAL A 54 20.36 13.90 2.00
N GLU A 55 19.91 12.65 2.00
CA GLU A 55 20.78 11.49 2.30
C GLU A 55 21.51 10.95 1.06
N GLY A 56 21.14 11.39 -0.16
CA GLY A 56 21.74 10.92 -1.41
C GLY A 56 21.52 9.43 -1.70
N TYR A 57 20.49 8.83 -1.10
CA TYR A 57 20.20 7.41 -1.19
C TYR A 57 19.25 7.10 -2.35
N ARG A 58 19.61 6.11 -3.18
CA ARG A 58 18.79 5.61 -4.31
C ARG A 58 18.27 6.73 -5.23
N THR A 59 19.16 7.67 -5.58
CA THR A 59 18.92 8.74 -6.56
C THR A 59 18.63 8.23 -7.98
N ASP A 60 18.84 6.93 -8.23
CA ASP A 60 18.46 6.22 -9.45
C ASP A 60 16.94 5.97 -9.56
N VAL A 61 16.23 5.90 -8.42
CA VAL A 61 14.80 5.59 -8.37
C VAL A 61 13.96 6.81 -8.73
N ARG A 62 12.99 6.63 -9.62
CA ARG A 62 12.02 7.68 -9.94
C ARG A 62 10.84 7.66 -8.97
N VAL A 63 10.69 8.69 -8.14
CA VAL A 63 9.48 8.87 -7.33
C VAL A 63 8.37 9.54 -8.15
N VAL A 64 7.19 8.92 -8.20
CA VAL A 64 6.02 9.37 -8.94
C VAL A 64 4.84 9.50 -7.98
N ASN A 65 4.61 10.71 -7.46
CA ASN A 65 3.48 10.98 -6.58
C ASN A 65 2.18 11.14 -7.40
N THR A 66 1.16 10.35 -7.09
CA THR A 66 -0.12 10.36 -7.82
C THR A 66 -0.94 11.63 -7.60
N SER A 67 -0.88 12.25 -6.42
CA SER A 67 -1.54 13.52 -6.14
C SER A 67 -0.97 14.66 -7.00
N LEU A 68 0.35 14.69 -7.17
CA LEU A 68 1.06 15.69 -7.96
C LEU A 68 1.00 15.42 -9.46
N LEU A 69 0.84 14.16 -9.89
CA LEU A 69 0.58 13.82 -11.30
C LEU A 69 -0.74 14.40 -11.84
N MET A 70 -1.57 15.03 -11.02
CA MET A 70 -2.70 15.85 -11.47
C MET A 70 -2.28 17.23 -11.98
N CYS A 71 -1.08 17.69 -11.62
CA CYS A 71 -0.53 18.99 -11.98
C CYS A 71 0.35 18.89 -13.22
N ASP A 72 0.16 19.82 -14.16
CA ASP A 72 0.93 19.92 -15.40
C ASP A 72 2.43 20.08 -15.17
N TRP A 73 2.82 20.96 -14.25
CA TRP A 73 4.23 21.21 -13.91
C TRP A 73 4.95 19.95 -13.42
N TYR A 74 4.27 19.06 -12.69
CA TYR A 74 4.85 17.82 -12.18
C TYR A 74 4.96 16.76 -13.28
N ILE A 75 3.95 16.66 -14.15
CA ILE A 75 4.03 15.82 -15.36
C ILE A 75 5.22 16.27 -16.22
N ASP A 76 5.43 17.57 -16.38
CA ASP A 76 6.58 18.11 -17.13
C ASP A 76 7.92 17.83 -16.45
N GLN A 77 7.97 17.79 -15.11
CA GLN A 77 9.14 17.36 -14.38
C GLN A 77 9.48 15.89 -14.67
N MET A 78 8.48 15.03 -14.86
CA MET A 78 8.69 13.61 -15.21
C MET A 78 9.33 13.43 -16.59
N ARG A 79 9.20 14.40 -17.50
CA ARG A 79 9.82 14.38 -18.84
C ARG A 79 11.32 14.63 -18.83
N ARG A 80 11.90 14.94 -17.68
CA ARG A 80 13.31 15.30 -17.54
C ARG A 80 14.01 14.29 -16.64
N GLN A 81 15.28 14.07 -16.94
CA GLN A 81 16.16 13.38 -16.01
C GLN A 81 16.17 14.16 -14.68
N PHE A 82 16.10 13.43 -13.58
CA PHE A 82 16.12 13.96 -12.22
C PHE A 82 17.08 13.10 -11.43
N TYR A 83 18.13 13.73 -10.91
CA TYR A 83 19.31 13.03 -10.39
C TYR A 83 19.83 11.98 -11.40
N ASP A 84 20.01 10.74 -10.95
CA ASP A 84 20.47 9.63 -11.78
C ASP A 84 19.32 8.89 -12.48
N SER A 85 18.07 9.24 -12.16
CA SER A 85 16.88 8.61 -12.71
C SER A 85 16.54 9.11 -14.12
N PRO A 86 16.50 8.24 -15.15
CA PRO A 86 16.11 8.63 -16.50
C PRO A 86 14.69 9.21 -16.56
N ALA A 87 14.46 10.11 -17.52
CA ALA A 87 13.13 10.67 -17.80
C ALA A 87 12.08 9.58 -18.06
N LEU A 88 10.81 9.89 -17.80
CA LEU A 88 9.69 9.05 -18.22
C LEU A 88 9.36 9.35 -19.70
N PRO A 89 9.19 8.32 -20.55
CA PRO A 89 8.89 8.49 -21.97
C PRO A 89 7.41 8.87 -22.21
N LEU A 90 7.04 10.11 -21.90
CA LEU A 90 5.71 10.67 -22.16
C LEU A 90 5.60 11.20 -23.60
N SER A 91 4.61 10.73 -24.37
CA SER A 91 4.44 11.04 -25.79
C SER A 91 3.37 12.12 -26.09
N LEU A 92 2.41 12.34 -25.19
CA LEU A 92 1.42 13.40 -25.38
C LEU A 92 2.08 14.78 -25.26
N PRO A 93 1.65 15.79 -26.02
CA PRO A 93 2.19 17.15 -25.90
C PRO A 93 1.71 17.82 -24.61
N GLN A 94 2.54 18.69 -24.02
CA GLN A 94 2.26 19.41 -22.75
C GLN A 94 0.88 20.10 -22.72
N LYS A 95 0.39 20.60 -23.86
CA LYS A 95 -0.94 21.21 -23.98
C LYS A 95 -2.10 20.28 -23.55
N MET A 96 -1.92 18.96 -23.62
CA MET A 96 -2.92 17.98 -23.18
C MET A 96 -2.92 17.75 -21.67
N TYR A 97 -2.02 18.38 -20.93
CA TYR A 97 -1.96 18.32 -19.47
C TYR A 97 -2.16 19.69 -18.80
N LYS A 98 -1.94 20.78 -19.56
CA LYS A 98 -1.86 22.14 -19.06
C LYS A 98 -3.13 22.59 -18.33
N GLY A 99 -2.96 23.19 -17.15
CA GLY A 99 -4.07 23.76 -16.38
C GLY A 99 -5.17 22.73 -16.11
N LYS A 100 -6.41 23.02 -16.53
CA LYS A 100 -7.57 22.15 -16.34
C LYS A 100 -7.83 21.15 -17.47
N THR A 101 -7.08 21.22 -18.57
CA THR A 101 -7.25 20.31 -19.70
C THR A 101 -7.05 18.87 -19.25
N ASN A 102 -7.99 17.99 -19.61
CA ASN A 102 -7.99 16.57 -19.26
C ASN A 102 -7.94 16.29 -17.74
N GLU A 103 -8.48 17.17 -16.90
CA GLU A 103 -8.64 16.86 -15.46
C GLU A 103 -9.48 15.59 -15.24
N THR A 104 -10.53 15.42 -16.05
CA THR A 104 -11.36 14.21 -16.14
C THR A 104 -11.57 13.88 -17.61
N VAL A 105 -11.27 12.65 -18.00
CA VAL A 105 -11.37 12.15 -19.38
C VAL A 105 -12.41 11.04 -19.42
N TYR A 106 -13.52 11.30 -20.11
CA TYR A 106 -14.66 10.38 -20.15
C TYR A 106 -14.51 9.36 -21.29
N LEU A 107 -15.09 8.19 -21.10
CA LEU A 107 -15.30 7.23 -22.18
C LEU A 107 -16.19 7.84 -23.26
N ASN A 108 -15.79 7.74 -24.53
CA ASN A 108 -16.71 8.03 -25.63
C ASN A 108 -17.70 6.87 -25.81
N ASP A 109 -18.90 7.02 -25.26
CA ASP A 109 -20.00 6.05 -25.37
C ASP A 109 -20.90 6.30 -26.60
N ASP A 110 -20.50 7.16 -27.54
CA ASP A 110 -21.25 7.41 -28.77
C ASP A 110 -21.40 6.10 -29.58
N PRO A 111 -22.61 5.73 -30.05
CA PRO A 111 -22.82 4.55 -30.88
C PRO A 111 -21.98 4.50 -32.17
N SER A 112 -21.55 5.66 -32.67
CA SER A 112 -20.66 5.78 -33.83
C SER A 112 -19.19 5.50 -33.52
N ASN A 113 -18.79 5.39 -32.25
CA ASN A 113 -17.44 5.03 -31.85
C ASN A 113 -17.12 3.58 -32.25
N PRO A 114 -16.25 3.33 -33.24
CA PRO A 114 -15.97 1.98 -33.74
C PRO A 114 -15.15 1.14 -32.75
N PHE A 115 -14.59 1.75 -31.70
CA PHE A 115 -13.77 1.10 -30.68
C PHE A 115 -14.52 0.85 -29.38
N ARG A 116 -15.78 1.27 -29.29
CA ARG A 116 -16.66 1.01 -28.15
C ARG A 116 -16.63 -0.47 -27.78
N ASP A 117 -16.39 -0.75 -26.50
CA ASP A 117 -16.30 -2.10 -25.90
C ASP A 117 -15.18 -3.02 -26.44
N LYS A 118 -14.37 -2.56 -27.41
CA LYS A 118 -13.24 -3.30 -27.97
C LYS A 118 -11.97 -3.03 -27.18
N GLU A 119 -11.13 -4.04 -27.06
CA GLU A 119 -9.79 -3.84 -26.54
C GLU A 119 -8.89 -3.18 -27.60
N LEU A 120 -8.08 -2.21 -27.18
CA LEU A 120 -7.05 -1.58 -28.00
C LEU A 120 -5.67 -1.77 -27.40
N ASP A 121 -4.66 -1.95 -28.23
CA ASP A 121 -3.29 -1.83 -27.77
C ASP A 121 -3.03 -0.39 -27.26
N ILE A 122 -2.28 -0.28 -26.17
CA ILE A 122 -2.06 0.99 -25.48
C ILE A 122 -1.44 2.07 -26.38
N LYS A 123 -0.65 1.69 -27.38
CA LYS A 123 -0.04 2.65 -28.29
C LYS A 123 -1.07 3.26 -29.24
N THR A 124 -1.89 2.42 -29.87
CA THR A 124 -3.04 2.87 -30.69
C THR A 124 -4.01 3.69 -29.85
N PHE A 125 -4.29 3.25 -28.61
CA PHE A 125 -5.14 3.99 -27.67
C PHE A 125 -4.64 5.43 -27.45
N MET A 126 -3.35 5.59 -27.12
CA MET A 126 -2.74 6.91 -26.92
C MET A 126 -2.64 7.74 -28.21
N ASP A 127 -2.38 7.09 -29.35
CA ASP A 127 -2.33 7.74 -30.66
C ASP A 127 -3.68 8.32 -31.08
N LEU A 128 -4.78 7.61 -30.81
CA LEU A 128 -6.14 8.13 -31.05
C LEU A 128 -6.44 9.35 -30.20
N ILE A 129 -6.08 9.34 -28.92
CA ILE A 129 -6.22 10.50 -28.02
C ILE A 129 -5.37 11.68 -28.55
N ARG A 130 -4.13 11.41 -28.95
CA ARG A 130 -3.19 12.42 -29.47
C ARG A 130 -3.64 13.04 -30.78
N SER A 131 -4.35 12.28 -31.62
CA SER A 131 -4.78 12.71 -32.96
C SER A 131 -5.68 13.94 -32.95
N GLY A 132 -6.42 14.19 -31.86
CA GLY A 132 -7.43 15.23 -31.78
C GLY A 132 -8.61 15.01 -32.73
N HIS A 133 -8.86 13.76 -33.14
CA HIS A 133 -10.01 13.39 -33.96
C HIS A 133 -11.32 13.79 -33.27
N PRO A 134 -12.34 14.30 -33.99
CA PRO A 134 -13.60 14.76 -33.39
C PRO A 134 -14.32 13.73 -32.51
N LEU A 135 -14.20 12.43 -32.79
CA LEU A 135 -14.75 11.37 -31.94
C LEU A 135 -14.02 11.20 -30.59
N PHE A 136 -12.77 11.64 -30.47
CA PHE A 136 -11.96 11.44 -29.26
C PHE A 136 -11.62 12.76 -28.58
N ARG A 137 -12.48 13.76 -28.77
CA ARG A 137 -12.42 15.05 -28.07
C ARG A 137 -13.81 15.59 -27.80
N GLN A 138 -13.94 16.39 -26.77
CA GLN A 138 -15.14 17.15 -26.44
C GLN A 138 -14.77 18.56 -26.01
N GLN A 139 -15.72 19.49 -26.11
CA GLN A 139 -15.53 20.84 -25.61
C GLN A 139 -16.02 20.93 -24.16
N ASP A 140 -15.18 21.47 -23.27
CA ASP A 140 -15.54 21.73 -21.88
C ASP A 140 -16.42 22.99 -21.75
N MET A 141 -16.90 23.26 -20.54
CA MET A 141 -17.74 24.43 -20.22
C MET A 141 -17.04 25.79 -20.47
N PHE A 142 -15.72 25.80 -20.64
CA PHE A 142 -14.89 26.99 -20.86
C PHE A 142 -14.41 27.10 -22.32
N GLY A 143 -14.87 26.20 -23.20
CA GLY A 143 -14.53 26.20 -24.61
C GLY A 143 -13.22 25.51 -24.96
N GLN A 144 -12.52 24.90 -23.99
CA GLN A 144 -11.31 24.10 -24.23
C GLN A 144 -11.67 22.70 -24.73
N TYR A 145 -10.75 22.06 -25.45
CA TYR A 145 -10.94 20.69 -25.90
C TYR A 145 -10.27 19.71 -24.96
N ASP A 146 -11.08 18.88 -24.31
CA ASP A 146 -10.63 17.69 -23.59
C ASP A 146 -10.69 16.46 -24.49
N ALA A 147 -9.88 15.47 -24.17
CA ALA A 147 -9.91 14.17 -24.80
C ALA A 147 -11.15 13.37 -24.37
N LEU A 148 -11.49 12.37 -25.19
CA LEU A 148 -12.38 11.28 -24.83
C LEU A 148 -11.67 9.95 -25.05
N LEU A 149 -11.91 8.98 -24.17
CA LEU A 149 -11.31 7.64 -24.29
C LEU A 149 -12.00 6.88 -25.43
N PRO A 150 -11.26 6.25 -26.36
CA PRO A 150 -11.84 5.39 -27.39
C PRO A 150 -12.51 4.13 -26.83
N THR A 151 -11.99 3.61 -25.73
CA THR A 151 -12.46 2.41 -25.04
C THR A 151 -12.01 2.47 -23.57
N ASN A 152 -12.52 1.56 -22.74
CA ASN A 152 -12.03 1.33 -21.39
C ASN A 152 -11.21 0.04 -21.23
N LYS A 153 -11.01 -0.72 -22.31
CA LYS A 153 -10.23 -1.97 -22.33
C LYS A 153 -8.93 -1.77 -23.09
N ILE A 154 -7.80 -2.02 -22.44
CA ILE A 154 -6.47 -1.77 -22.99
C ILE A 154 -5.61 -3.02 -22.86
N SER A 155 -4.89 -3.37 -23.93
CA SER A 155 -3.78 -4.32 -23.88
C SER A 155 -2.43 -3.61 -23.87
N ILE A 156 -1.52 -4.03 -22.99
CA ILE A 156 -0.17 -3.47 -22.86
C ILE A 156 0.83 -4.56 -23.23
N PRO A 157 1.57 -4.44 -24.33
CA PRO A 157 2.49 -5.47 -24.77
C PRO A 157 3.64 -5.69 -23.78
N VAL A 158 4.03 -6.95 -23.61
CA VAL A 158 5.14 -7.35 -22.75
C VAL A 158 6.39 -7.57 -23.58
N ASN A 159 7.46 -6.84 -23.26
CA ASN A 159 8.79 -7.18 -23.77
C ASN A 159 9.42 -8.22 -22.84
N LYS A 160 9.15 -9.50 -23.13
CA LYS A 160 9.60 -10.64 -22.31
C LYS A 160 11.12 -10.72 -22.19
N GLU A 161 11.84 -10.39 -23.27
CA GLU A 161 13.31 -10.37 -23.27
C GLU A 161 13.83 -9.35 -22.26
N ASN A 162 13.31 -8.11 -22.30
CA ASN A 162 13.71 -7.07 -21.36
C ASN A 162 13.28 -7.39 -19.92
N ALA A 163 12.07 -7.93 -19.71
CA ALA A 163 11.58 -8.29 -18.39
C ALA A 163 12.54 -9.26 -17.66
N VAL A 164 13.10 -10.24 -18.39
CA VAL A 164 14.11 -11.16 -17.85
C VAL A 164 15.49 -10.47 -17.76
N LYS A 165 15.94 -9.81 -18.84
CA LYS A 165 17.26 -9.18 -18.95
C LYS A 165 17.53 -8.14 -17.85
N TYR A 166 16.52 -7.34 -17.50
CA TYR A 166 16.62 -6.29 -16.48
C TYR A 166 16.18 -6.77 -15.08
N GLY A 167 15.90 -8.07 -14.91
CA GLY A 167 15.63 -8.67 -13.60
C GLY A 167 14.27 -8.32 -12.99
N LEU A 168 13.30 -7.90 -13.81
CA LEU A 168 11.92 -7.66 -13.36
C LEU A 168 11.28 -8.99 -12.94
N VAL A 169 11.62 -10.06 -13.65
CA VAL A 169 11.27 -11.45 -13.33
C VAL A 169 12.51 -12.34 -13.36
N ARG A 170 12.44 -13.49 -12.70
CA ARG A 170 13.48 -14.52 -12.71
C ARG A 170 13.40 -15.32 -14.02
N PRO A 171 14.50 -15.88 -14.54
CA PRO A 171 14.46 -16.70 -15.76
C PRO A 171 13.47 -17.88 -15.71
N GLU A 172 13.33 -18.50 -14.53
CA GLU A 172 12.37 -19.58 -14.27
C GLU A 172 10.89 -19.12 -14.35
N GLU A 173 10.63 -17.82 -14.24
CA GLU A 173 9.29 -17.25 -14.37
C GLU A 173 8.93 -16.95 -15.84
N ALA A 174 9.91 -16.98 -16.75
CA ALA A 174 9.71 -16.68 -18.17
C ALA A 174 8.57 -17.47 -18.85
N PRO A 175 8.34 -18.76 -18.53
CA PRO A 175 7.22 -19.52 -19.09
C PRO A 175 5.82 -19.02 -18.69
N TYR A 176 5.71 -18.29 -17.57
CA TYR A 176 4.43 -17.80 -17.04
C TYR A 176 4.11 -16.37 -17.49
N LEU A 177 4.99 -15.73 -18.27
CA LEU A 177 4.77 -14.37 -18.70
C LEU A 177 3.69 -14.28 -19.76
N GLU A 178 2.77 -13.35 -19.57
CA GLU A 178 1.78 -12.95 -20.57
C GLU A 178 2.45 -12.26 -21.76
N ASP A 179 1.87 -12.40 -22.96
CA ASP A 179 2.29 -11.61 -24.12
C ASP A 179 1.84 -10.14 -24.00
N SER A 180 0.75 -9.90 -23.27
CA SER A 180 0.20 -8.58 -23.00
C SER A 180 -0.55 -8.56 -21.67
N LEU A 181 -0.45 -7.44 -20.94
CA LEU A 181 -1.33 -7.18 -19.81
C LEU A 181 -2.69 -6.74 -20.36
N HIS A 182 -3.76 -7.34 -19.88
CA HIS A 182 -5.13 -6.95 -20.22
C HIS A 182 -5.76 -6.21 -19.05
N ILE A 183 -6.07 -4.92 -19.21
CA ILE A 183 -6.59 -4.06 -18.14
C ILE A 183 -7.91 -3.41 -18.53
N THR A 184 -8.74 -3.16 -17.51
CA THR A 184 -9.92 -2.28 -17.64
C THR A 184 -9.68 -1.04 -16.81
N ILE A 185 -9.89 0.13 -17.42
CA ILE A 185 -9.74 1.43 -16.78
C ILE A 185 -11.10 2.15 -16.65
N GLY A 186 -11.12 3.25 -15.93
CA GLY A 186 -12.31 4.08 -15.77
C GLY A 186 -13.16 3.65 -14.57
N ASN A 187 -13.82 4.64 -13.95
CA ASN A 187 -14.66 4.41 -12.79
C ASN A 187 -16.16 4.38 -13.21
N PRO A 188 -16.86 3.25 -13.10
CA PRO A 188 -18.28 3.15 -13.46
C PRO A 188 -19.17 4.13 -12.69
N SER A 189 -18.86 4.39 -11.42
CA SER A 189 -19.58 5.36 -10.58
C SER A 189 -19.30 6.82 -10.96
N ARG A 190 -18.34 7.08 -11.87
CA ARG A 190 -18.01 8.40 -12.41
C ARG A 190 -18.13 8.44 -13.93
N GLY A 191 -19.08 7.69 -14.49
CA GLY A 191 -19.35 7.70 -15.94
C GLY A 191 -18.22 7.10 -16.77
N ASN A 192 -17.53 6.08 -16.26
CA ASN A 192 -16.36 5.45 -16.90
C ASN A 192 -15.26 6.45 -17.28
N SER A 193 -15.01 7.43 -16.41
CA SER A 193 -13.93 8.40 -16.59
C SER A 193 -12.63 7.98 -15.90
N ILE A 194 -11.52 8.49 -16.43
CA ILE A 194 -10.22 8.51 -15.77
C ILE A 194 -9.82 9.96 -15.45
N ASP A 195 -8.84 10.13 -14.56
CA ASP A 195 -8.26 11.43 -14.26
C ASP A 195 -6.95 11.67 -15.02
N LYS A 196 -6.45 12.91 -14.95
CA LYS A 196 -5.22 13.32 -15.62
C LYS A 196 -4.02 12.46 -15.26
N LYS A 197 -3.88 12.07 -13.99
CA LYS A 197 -2.77 11.22 -13.53
C LYS A 197 -2.82 9.85 -14.21
N THR A 198 -4.01 9.26 -14.38
CA THR A 198 -4.18 7.99 -15.09
C THR A 198 -3.84 8.16 -16.57
N LEU A 199 -4.28 9.25 -17.22
CA LEU A 199 -3.90 9.53 -18.60
C LEU A 199 -2.37 9.67 -18.77
N ALA A 200 -1.70 10.38 -17.86
CA ALA A 200 -0.24 10.53 -17.88
C ALA A 200 0.49 9.19 -17.65
N PHE A 201 -0.03 8.35 -16.75
CA PHE A 201 0.56 7.04 -16.50
C PHE A 201 0.38 6.09 -17.69
N LEU A 202 -0.79 6.10 -18.35
CA LEU A 202 -1.01 5.34 -19.59
C LEU A 202 -0.13 5.83 -20.74
N ASP A 203 0.09 7.14 -20.86
CA ASP A 203 1.05 7.70 -21.83
C ASP A 203 2.47 7.17 -21.59
N PHE A 204 2.89 7.14 -20.32
CA PHE A 204 4.16 6.53 -19.94
C PHE A 204 4.23 5.04 -20.33
N LEU A 205 3.21 4.25 -19.97
CA LEU A 205 3.17 2.81 -20.28
C LEU A 205 3.14 2.53 -21.79
N SER A 206 2.59 3.43 -22.60
CA SER A 206 2.56 3.28 -24.07
C SER A 206 3.95 3.23 -24.71
N ASN A 207 4.97 3.73 -24.00
CA ASN A 207 6.37 3.72 -24.43
C ASN A 207 7.28 2.89 -23.53
N TYR A 208 6.73 2.22 -22.51
CA TYR A 208 7.49 1.42 -21.57
C TYR A 208 7.97 0.10 -22.20
N GLN A 209 9.25 -0.20 -22.07
CA GLN A 209 9.90 -1.34 -22.72
C GLN A 209 10.30 -2.45 -21.75
N TRP A 210 9.76 -2.46 -20.53
CA TRP A 210 10.10 -3.45 -19.49
C TRP A 210 11.60 -3.44 -19.11
N ASP A 211 12.22 -2.27 -19.21
CA ASP A 211 13.66 -2.05 -19.04
C ASP A 211 14.06 -1.54 -17.64
N ARG A 212 13.08 -1.26 -16.78
CA ARG A 212 13.26 -0.93 -15.36
C ARG A 212 11.99 -1.25 -14.58
N PRO A 213 12.06 -1.70 -13.33
CA PRO A 213 10.87 -2.14 -12.59
C PRO A 213 9.97 -0.97 -12.20
N ILE A 214 8.66 -1.22 -12.18
CA ILE A 214 7.65 -0.28 -11.68
C ILE A 214 7.09 -0.86 -10.38
N HIS A 215 7.18 -0.09 -9.31
CA HIS A 215 6.69 -0.42 -7.99
C HIS A 215 5.63 0.60 -7.57
N PHE A 216 4.75 0.18 -6.69
CA PHE A 216 3.71 0.97 -6.06
C PHE A 216 3.87 0.84 -4.56
N GLY A 217 3.86 1.96 -3.83
CA GLY A 217 3.95 1.91 -2.37
C GLY A 217 2.81 1.11 -1.77
N LEU A 218 3.07 0.38 -0.67
CA LEU A 218 2.01 -0.31 0.09
C LEU A 218 0.92 0.67 0.56
N GLY A 219 1.31 1.91 0.88
CA GLY A 219 0.44 3.04 1.18
C GLY A 219 -0.34 2.94 2.50
N SER A 220 -0.87 4.09 2.94
CA SER A 220 -1.76 4.20 4.11
C SER A 220 -3.23 4.18 3.69
N ALA A 221 -3.96 3.11 4.01
CA ALA A 221 -5.43 2.99 4.00
C ALA A 221 -6.20 3.29 2.69
N ALA A 222 -5.56 3.77 1.63
CA ALA A 222 -6.17 3.91 0.32
C ALA A 222 -6.04 2.59 -0.44
N ASN A 223 -7.17 2.01 -0.85
CA ASN A 223 -7.21 0.80 -1.67
C ASN A 223 -6.18 0.91 -2.82
N PRO A 224 -5.08 0.12 -2.80
CA PRO A 224 -4.01 0.22 -3.78
C PRO A 224 -4.56 0.12 -5.22
N ALA A 225 -5.60 -0.70 -5.41
CA ALA A 225 -6.26 -0.90 -6.70
C ALA A 225 -6.77 0.41 -7.32
N ALA A 226 -7.24 1.36 -6.51
CA ALA A 226 -7.72 2.66 -7.01
C ALA A 226 -6.62 3.53 -7.61
N ASN A 227 -5.35 3.30 -7.23
CA ASN A 227 -4.18 4.03 -7.73
C ASN A 227 -3.20 3.12 -8.50
N MET A 228 -3.58 1.89 -8.82
CA MET A 228 -2.80 0.94 -9.62
C MET A 228 -3.13 1.00 -11.11
N PHE A 229 -3.96 1.96 -11.54
CA PHE A 229 -4.25 2.24 -12.95
C PHE A 229 -4.76 1.01 -13.74
N GLY A 230 -5.53 0.12 -13.08
CA GLY A 230 -6.07 -1.11 -13.66
C GLY A 230 -5.11 -2.30 -13.67
N LEU A 231 -3.90 -2.14 -13.12
CA LEU A 231 -2.84 -3.16 -13.12
C LEU A 231 -2.87 -4.11 -11.90
N GLN A 232 -3.84 -3.99 -11.00
CA GLN A 232 -3.88 -4.75 -9.73
C GLN A 232 -3.76 -6.27 -9.89
N ASP A 233 -4.18 -6.82 -11.03
CA ASP A 233 -4.10 -8.27 -11.30
C ASP A 233 -2.66 -8.74 -11.60
N TYR A 234 -1.73 -7.81 -11.83
CA TYR A 234 -0.37 -8.06 -12.28
C TYR A 234 0.67 -7.56 -11.26
N MET A 235 0.29 -7.55 -9.98
CA MET A 235 1.11 -7.08 -8.87
C MET A 235 1.54 -8.22 -7.97
N ILE A 236 2.76 -8.11 -7.45
CA ILE A 236 3.28 -8.97 -6.39
C ILE A 236 3.97 -8.11 -5.31
N LEU A 237 3.79 -8.43 -4.03
CA LEU A 237 4.49 -7.75 -2.94
C LEU A 237 5.98 -8.13 -2.94
N GLU A 238 6.83 -7.11 -2.94
CA GLU A 238 8.28 -7.18 -2.77
C GLU A 238 8.69 -6.09 -1.77
N GLY A 239 9.03 -6.51 -0.54
CA GLY A 239 9.31 -5.58 0.57
C GLY A 239 8.10 -4.70 0.93
N LEU A 240 8.30 -3.37 0.98
CA LEU A 240 7.24 -2.39 1.27
C LEU A 240 6.46 -1.95 0.02
N THR A 241 6.57 -2.67 -1.09
CA THR A 241 5.99 -2.24 -2.37
C THR A 241 5.30 -3.38 -3.10
N TYR A 242 4.34 -3.02 -3.96
CA TYR A 242 3.81 -3.88 -5.01
C TYR A 242 4.60 -3.66 -6.29
N LYS A 243 5.21 -4.72 -6.82
CA LYS A 243 5.93 -4.69 -8.09
C LYS A 243 5.04 -5.16 -9.22
N LEU A 244 5.04 -4.41 -10.32
CA LEU A 244 4.40 -4.82 -11.58
C LEU A 244 5.21 -5.93 -12.24
N ILE A 245 4.57 -7.07 -12.50
CA ILE A 245 5.16 -8.19 -13.24
C ILE A 245 4.22 -8.65 -14.36
N PRO A 246 4.71 -9.23 -15.47
CA PRO A 246 3.84 -9.68 -16.56
C PRO A 246 3.24 -11.06 -16.30
N VAL A 247 2.72 -11.29 -15.09
CA VAL A 247 2.07 -12.54 -14.68
C VAL A 247 0.73 -12.18 -14.05
N LYS A 248 -0.35 -12.78 -14.53
CA LYS A 248 -1.69 -12.53 -13.98
C LYS A 248 -1.89 -13.33 -12.69
N ILE A 249 -1.80 -12.63 -11.56
CA ILE A 249 -1.98 -13.20 -10.22
C ILE A 249 -3.42 -12.99 -9.74
N GLY A 250 -3.96 -11.77 -9.87
CA GLY A 250 -5.30 -11.44 -9.39
C GLY A 250 -5.45 -11.47 -7.86
N ASN A 251 -4.35 -11.38 -7.11
CA ASN A 251 -4.35 -11.41 -5.64
C ASN A 251 -3.29 -10.47 -5.07
N LEU A 252 -3.73 -9.37 -4.44
CA LEU A 252 -2.82 -8.40 -3.80
C LEU A 252 -2.18 -8.91 -2.50
N ASP A 253 -2.57 -10.08 -1.99
CA ASP A 253 -1.85 -10.72 -0.88
C ASP A 253 -0.67 -11.58 -1.38
N ALA A 254 -0.49 -11.75 -2.70
CA ALA A 254 0.63 -12.49 -3.27
C ALA A 254 1.95 -11.74 -3.02
N CYS A 255 2.96 -12.46 -2.55
CA CYS A 255 4.25 -11.90 -2.17
C CYS A 255 5.40 -12.78 -2.67
N ASP A 256 6.47 -12.16 -3.17
CA ASP A 256 7.75 -12.82 -3.40
C ASP A 256 8.46 -12.94 -2.05
N GLY A 257 8.23 -14.07 -1.37
CA GLY A 257 8.76 -14.32 -0.03
C GLY A 257 10.29 -14.33 0.03
N ASP A 258 10.94 -14.87 -1.01
CA ASP A 258 12.40 -14.98 -1.07
C ASP A 258 13.09 -13.62 -1.28
N ARG A 259 12.58 -12.79 -2.21
CA ARG A 259 13.08 -11.41 -2.36
C ARG A 259 12.77 -10.57 -1.13
N SER A 260 11.55 -10.65 -0.62
CA SER A 260 11.14 -9.86 0.55
C SER A 260 11.97 -10.21 1.78
N TYR A 261 12.24 -11.50 2.02
CA TYR A 261 13.12 -11.93 3.10
C TYR A 261 14.50 -11.27 3.02
N ARG A 262 15.15 -11.29 1.85
CA ARG A 262 16.46 -10.65 1.67
C ARG A 262 16.41 -9.16 1.92
N ILE A 263 15.43 -8.45 1.35
CA ILE A 263 15.29 -7.00 1.50
C ILE A 263 15.08 -6.66 2.99
N ILE A 264 14.16 -7.34 3.67
CA ILE A 264 13.82 -7.10 5.08
C ILE A 264 15.02 -7.35 5.99
N THR A 265 15.74 -8.44 5.78
CA THR A 265 16.82 -8.84 6.70
C THR A 265 18.15 -8.12 6.44
N GLN A 266 18.36 -7.60 5.22
CA GLN A 266 19.66 -7.03 4.81
C GLN A 266 19.63 -5.50 4.65
N GLU A 267 18.48 -4.93 4.28
CA GLU A 267 18.40 -3.53 3.88
C GLU A 267 17.57 -2.66 4.81
N TRP A 268 16.62 -3.24 5.56
CA TRP A 268 15.65 -2.47 6.34
C TRP A 268 16.20 -1.88 7.64
N GLU A 269 15.66 -0.71 7.97
CA GLU A 269 15.83 -0.04 9.27
C GLU A 269 14.46 0.09 9.96
N PHE A 270 14.39 -0.10 11.28
CA PHE A 270 13.11 0.00 12.02
C PHE A 270 12.93 1.33 12.74
N GLY A 271 13.83 2.30 12.52
CA GLY A 271 13.62 3.70 12.93
C GLY A 271 13.45 3.96 14.43
N GLY A 272 13.94 3.05 15.29
CA GLY A 272 13.83 3.16 16.75
C GLY A 272 12.42 2.88 17.29
N MET A 273 11.59 2.12 16.55
CA MET A 273 10.30 1.63 17.02
C MET A 273 10.40 0.79 18.31
N ASP A 274 11.49 0.02 18.44
CA ASP A 274 11.86 -0.78 19.61
C ASP A 274 12.49 0.04 20.76
N ASN A 275 12.97 1.25 20.49
CA ASN A 275 13.62 2.08 21.50
C ASN A 275 12.58 2.68 22.47
N PRO A 276 12.59 2.33 23.77
CA PRO A 276 11.60 2.82 24.73
C PRO A 276 11.65 4.34 24.96
N LYS A 277 12.77 5.00 24.64
CA LYS A 277 12.93 6.45 24.75
C LYS A 277 12.35 7.21 23.55
N THR A 278 12.11 6.53 22.44
CA THR A 278 11.52 7.18 21.27
C THR A 278 10.05 7.45 21.52
N TYR A 279 9.61 8.69 21.33
CA TYR A 279 8.18 8.94 21.22
C TYR A 279 7.71 8.56 19.82
N LEU A 280 6.70 7.69 19.74
CA LEU A 280 6.01 7.36 18.50
C LEU A 280 4.74 8.21 18.39
N SER A 281 4.62 8.98 17.31
CA SER A 281 3.37 9.67 16.98
C SER A 281 2.32 8.71 16.44
N GLU A 282 1.08 9.18 16.28
CA GLU A 282 0.03 8.40 15.58
C GLU A 282 0.50 8.01 14.17
N ALA A 283 1.14 8.94 13.44
CA ALA A 283 1.66 8.65 12.11
C ALA A 283 2.75 7.55 12.13
N ASP A 284 3.65 7.58 13.12
CA ASP A 284 4.68 6.54 13.27
C ASP A 284 4.04 5.16 13.55
N ARG A 285 3.03 5.12 14.44
CA ARG A 285 2.29 3.88 14.75
C ARG A 285 1.52 3.37 13.55
N ARG A 286 0.88 4.25 12.78
CA ARG A 286 0.20 3.89 11.54
C ARG A 286 1.17 3.30 10.52
N THR A 287 2.33 3.93 10.32
CA THR A 287 3.35 3.41 9.40
C THR A 287 3.90 2.04 9.82
N ALA A 288 4.03 1.78 11.12
CA ALA A 288 4.44 0.46 11.62
C ALA A 288 3.46 -0.66 11.21
N THR A 289 2.19 -0.35 10.99
CA THR A 289 1.22 -1.35 10.47
C THR A 289 1.59 -1.83 9.07
N HIS A 290 2.14 -0.96 8.21
CA HIS A 290 2.60 -1.34 6.87
C HIS A 290 3.88 -2.18 6.92
N VAL A 291 4.81 -1.81 7.80
CA VAL A 291 6.05 -2.58 8.01
C VAL A 291 5.71 -3.98 8.51
N ARG A 292 4.81 -4.09 9.49
CA ARG A 292 4.34 -5.37 10.01
C ARG A 292 3.58 -6.18 8.98
N SER A 293 2.67 -5.57 8.21
CA SER A 293 1.89 -6.31 7.21
C SER A 293 2.79 -6.88 6.11
N ALA A 294 3.79 -6.11 5.63
CA ALA A 294 4.78 -6.61 4.68
C ALA A 294 5.56 -7.82 5.22
N ILE A 295 5.96 -7.79 6.51
CA ILE A 295 6.59 -8.95 7.17
C ILE A 295 5.63 -10.14 7.24
N ASN A 296 4.36 -9.92 7.59
CA ASN A 296 3.34 -10.98 7.64
C ASN A 296 3.13 -11.62 6.25
N TYR A 297 3.07 -10.81 5.18
CA TYR A 297 2.94 -11.29 3.80
C TYR A 297 4.14 -12.13 3.36
N ALA A 298 5.36 -11.64 3.62
CA ALA A 298 6.59 -12.37 3.32
C ALA A 298 6.66 -13.70 4.08
N SER A 299 6.33 -13.68 5.38
CA SER A 299 6.31 -14.88 6.23
C SER A 299 5.30 -15.91 5.74
N ARG A 300 4.11 -15.48 5.32
CA ARG A 300 3.10 -16.37 4.72
C ARG A 300 3.60 -16.99 3.43
N ALA A 301 4.18 -16.19 2.52
CA ALA A 301 4.72 -16.70 1.26
C ALA A 301 5.81 -17.74 1.49
N LEU A 302 6.74 -17.48 2.40
CA LEU A 302 7.79 -18.44 2.79
C LEU A 302 7.21 -19.74 3.34
N MET A 303 6.17 -19.68 4.19
CA MET A 303 5.51 -20.88 4.69
C MET A 303 4.79 -21.67 3.59
N LEU A 304 4.18 -20.99 2.61
CA LEU A 304 3.57 -21.66 1.45
C LEU A 304 4.61 -22.40 0.60
N ASP A 305 5.83 -21.88 0.54
CA ASP A 305 6.99 -22.53 -0.10
C ASP A 305 7.64 -23.62 0.77
N GLY A 306 7.11 -23.86 1.99
CA GLY A 306 7.63 -24.84 2.95
C GLY A 306 8.81 -24.35 3.79
N ASP A 307 9.18 -23.06 3.71
CA ASP A 307 10.27 -22.45 4.45
C ASP A 307 9.81 -21.81 5.76
N THR A 308 9.40 -22.66 6.69
CA THR A 308 8.93 -22.24 8.02
C THR A 308 10.04 -21.57 8.84
N ALA A 309 11.30 -21.93 8.62
CA ALA A 309 12.43 -21.40 9.38
C ALA A 309 12.62 -19.90 9.12
N ARG A 310 12.70 -19.49 7.84
CA ARG A 310 12.82 -18.07 7.48
C ARG A 310 11.54 -17.29 7.81
N ALA A 311 10.36 -17.91 7.70
CA ALA A 311 9.12 -17.28 8.13
C ALA A 311 9.15 -16.94 9.63
N ARG A 312 9.55 -17.90 10.47
CA ARG A 312 9.66 -17.70 11.92
C ARG A 312 10.67 -16.61 12.27
N GLU A 313 11.79 -16.53 11.56
CA GLU A 313 12.78 -15.47 11.74
C GLU A 313 12.19 -14.08 11.49
N LEU A 314 11.47 -13.89 10.39
CA LEU A 314 10.82 -12.62 10.09
C LEU A 314 9.76 -12.24 11.13
N LEU A 315 8.94 -13.20 11.57
CA LEU A 315 7.92 -12.95 12.59
C LEU A 315 8.54 -12.54 13.94
N ASN A 316 9.63 -13.20 14.34
CA ASN A 316 10.36 -12.82 15.55
C ASN A 316 11.03 -11.44 15.41
N LEU A 317 11.58 -11.12 14.24
CA LEU A 317 12.11 -9.79 13.95
C LEU A 317 11.00 -8.71 14.09
N SER A 318 9.78 -8.99 13.61
CA SER A 318 8.63 -8.10 13.78
C SER A 318 8.30 -7.86 15.25
N VAL A 319 8.27 -8.91 16.07
CA VAL A 319 8.01 -8.80 17.52
C VAL A 319 9.13 -8.04 18.24
N GLU A 320 10.39 -8.28 17.89
CA GLU A 320 11.54 -7.59 18.49
C GLU A 320 11.54 -6.09 18.12
N LYS A 321 11.40 -5.78 16.83
CA LYS A 321 11.58 -4.41 16.31
C LYS A 321 10.35 -3.54 16.45
N MET A 322 9.18 -4.16 16.59
CA MET A 322 7.92 -3.49 16.86
C MET A 322 7.24 -4.15 18.06
N PRO A 323 7.75 -3.97 19.29
CA PRO A 323 7.20 -4.68 20.44
C PRO A 323 5.80 -4.16 20.78
N ALA A 324 4.87 -5.07 21.09
CA ALA A 324 3.44 -4.77 21.24
C ALA A 324 3.13 -3.70 22.28
N ASN A 325 3.98 -3.53 23.30
CA ASN A 325 3.82 -2.48 24.31
C ASN A 325 4.08 -1.04 23.83
N ARG A 326 4.43 -0.89 22.54
CA ARG A 326 4.66 0.40 21.89
C ARG A 326 3.55 0.76 20.90
N PHE A 327 2.64 -0.18 20.61
CA PHE A 327 1.60 -0.06 19.59
C PHE A 327 0.23 -0.42 20.16
N GLU A 328 -0.81 0.13 19.54
CA GLU A 328 -2.20 -0.22 19.87
C GLU A 328 -2.55 -1.58 19.23
N PRO A 329 -3.40 -2.39 19.88
CA PRO A 329 -3.91 -3.62 19.29
C PRO A 329 -4.50 -3.36 17.90
N ASN A 330 -4.14 -4.20 16.95
CA ASN A 330 -4.67 -4.11 15.59
C ASN A 330 -4.62 -5.45 14.88
N TYR A 331 -5.32 -5.51 13.75
CA TYR A 331 -5.43 -6.71 12.93
C TYR A 331 -4.06 -7.34 12.58
N TYR A 332 -3.06 -6.53 12.22
CA TYR A 332 -1.77 -7.05 11.76
C TYR A 332 -0.95 -7.66 12.90
N VAL A 333 -1.12 -7.20 14.14
CA VAL A 333 -0.48 -7.83 15.32
C VAL A 333 -1.14 -9.19 15.60
N ILE A 334 -2.47 -9.26 15.55
CA ILE A 334 -3.22 -10.50 15.72
C ILE A 334 -2.92 -11.50 14.59
N GLU A 335 -2.72 -11.01 13.38
CA GLU A 335 -2.26 -11.83 12.26
C GLU A 335 -0.83 -12.36 12.49
N THR A 336 0.08 -11.57 13.08
CA THR A 336 1.41 -12.06 13.49
C THR A 336 1.27 -13.22 14.48
N VAL A 337 0.35 -13.17 15.44
CA VAL A 337 0.08 -14.30 16.38
C VAL A 337 -0.30 -15.57 15.61
N LYS A 338 -1.26 -15.49 14.67
CA LYS A 338 -1.64 -16.62 13.83
C LYS A 338 -0.44 -17.21 13.09
N LEU A 339 0.36 -16.35 12.49
CA LEU A 339 1.51 -16.78 11.70
C LEU A 339 2.60 -17.40 12.58
N LEU A 340 2.79 -16.92 13.82
CA LEU A 340 3.72 -17.53 14.77
C LEU A 340 3.30 -18.96 15.15
N TYR A 341 2.01 -19.19 15.42
CA TYR A 341 1.50 -20.57 15.63
C TYR A 341 1.72 -21.44 14.38
N ALA A 342 1.39 -20.92 13.19
CA ALA A 342 1.60 -21.63 11.93
C ALA A 342 3.09 -21.90 11.64
N ALA A 343 3.97 -21.04 12.17
CA ALA A 343 5.40 -21.18 12.08
C ALA A 343 6.01 -22.03 13.21
N ASP A 344 5.20 -22.78 13.98
CA ASP A 344 5.67 -23.64 15.08
C ASP A 344 6.50 -22.86 16.12
N ASP A 345 6.02 -21.66 16.49
CA ASP A 345 6.54 -20.82 17.59
C ASP A 345 5.42 -20.46 18.59
N PRO A 346 4.87 -21.47 19.30
CA PRO A 346 3.76 -21.26 20.22
C PRO A 346 4.16 -20.39 21.42
N GLN A 347 5.42 -20.41 21.85
CA GLN A 347 5.88 -19.63 23.00
C GLN A 347 5.76 -18.12 22.74
N THR A 348 6.26 -17.67 21.58
CA THR A 348 6.18 -16.25 21.20
C THR A 348 4.74 -15.86 20.86
N ALA A 349 4.00 -16.75 20.18
CA ALA A 349 2.58 -16.54 19.88
C ALA A 349 1.74 -16.34 21.15
N ASP A 350 1.89 -17.22 22.14
CA ASP A 350 1.17 -17.15 23.42
C ASP A 350 1.50 -15.88 24.19
N SER A 351 2.79 -15.50 24.24
CA SER A 351 3.21 -14.28 24.93
C SER A 351 2.60 -13.03 24.29
N LEU A 352 2.60 -12.96 22.96
CA LEU A 352 2.00 -11.85 22.22
C LEU A 352 0.47 -11.86 22.37
N ALA A 353 -0.18 -13.02 22.24
CA ALA A 353 -1.63 -13.16 22.38
C ALA A 353 -2.13 -12.72 23.77
N ARG A 354 -1.44 -13.11 24.85
CA ARG A 354 -1.78 -12.67 26.21
C ARG A 354 -1.71 -11.15 26.34
N TYR A 355 -0.65 -10.54 25.80
CA TYR A 355 -0.52 -9.08 25.82
C TYR A 355 -1.66 -8.40 25.06
N GLU A 356 -1.98 -8.88 23.86
CA GLU A 356 -3.06 -8.33 23.03
C GLU A 356 -4.43 -8.46 23.70
N PHE A 357 -4.75 -9.63 24.27
CA PHE A 357 -5.97 -9.79 25.07
C PHE A 357 -6.02 -8.78 26.20
N ASP A 358 -4.95 -8.68 27.01
CA ASP A 358 -4.93 -7.77 28.16
C ASP A 358 -5.08 -6.29 27.76
N GLN A 359 -4.63 -5.87 26.57
CA GLN A 359 -4.87 -4.51 26.08
C GLN A 359 -6.31 -4.33 25.59
N LEU A 360 -6.81 -5.24 24.76
CA LEU A 360 -8.20 -5.21 24.29
C LEU A 360 -9.20 -5.20 25.45
N GLU A 361 -8.92 -5.94 26.52
CA GLU A 361 -9.72 -5.93 27.75
C GLU A 361 -9.76 -4.55 28.41
N LYS A 362 -8.62 -3.88 28.53
CA LYS A 362 -8.52 -2.54 29.11
C LYS A 362 -9.24 -1.52 28.25
N ASP A 363 -9.07 -1.58 26.94
CA ASP A 363 -9.69 -0.67 25.99
C ASP A 363 -11.21 -0.82 26.01
N LEU A 364 -11.72 -2.06 25.98
CA LEU A 364 -13.15 -2.34 26.08
C LEU A 364 -13.75 -1.85 27.41
N VAL A 365 -13.09 -2.12 28.54
CA VAL A 365 -13.52 -1.60 29.85
C VAL A 365 -13.52 -0.08 29.88
N TYR A 366 -12.49 0.56 29.28
CA TYR A 366 -12.41 2.00 29.15
C TYR A 366 -13.57 2.56 28.32
N PHE A 367 -13.84 2.00 27.14
CA PHE A 367 -14.96 2.44 26.29
C PHE A 367 -16.31 2.27 26.98
N TYR A 368 -16.51 1.17 27.72
CA TYR A 368 -17.75 0.92 28.45
C TYR A 368 -17.97 1.87 29.63
N SER A 369 -16.90 2.48 30.15
CA SER A 369 -16.98 3.48 31.21
C SER A 369 -17.60 4.82 30.76
N PHE A 370 -17.73 5.06 29.45
CA PHE A 370 -18.24 6.33 28.95
C PHE A 370 -19.72 6.53 29.32
N PRO A 371 -20.10 7.76 29.74
CA PRO A 371 -21.48 8.07 30.07
C PRO A 371 -22.38 7.98 28.84
N ASN A 372 -23.68 7.69 29.04
CA ASN A 372 -24.66 7.46 27.95
C ASN A 372 -24.57 8.52 26.83
N ARG A 373 -24.37 9.80 27.17
CA ARG A 373 -24.30 10.91 26.20
C ARG A 373 -23.09 10.87 25.25
N LEU A 374 -21.99 10.22 25.65
CA LEU A 374 -20.76 10.10 24.85
C LEU A 374 -20.56 8.69 24.30
N ARG A 375 -21.36 7.71 24.73
CA ARG A 375 -21.12 6.30 24.46
C ARG A 375 -21.15 5.95 22.97
N MET A 376 -21.98 6.62 22.18
CA MET A 376 -22.02 6.41 20.73
C MET A 376 -20.75 6.90 20.02
N ASN A 377 -19.98 7.80 20.62
CA ASN A 377 -18.73 8.29 20.02
C ASN A 377 -17.63 7.21 20.03
N VAL A 378 -17.69 6.29 21.00
CA VAL A 378 -16.71 5.18 21.15
C VAL A 378 -17.28 3.83 20.69
N TYR A 379 -18.47 3.83 20.06
CA TYR A 379 -19.11 2.59 19.60
C TYR A 379 -18.26 1.85 18.57
N SER A 380 -17.70 2.57 17.60
CA SER A 380 -16.91 1.98 16.52
C SER A 380 -15.64 1.33 17.05
N ASP A 381 -14.96 1.99 17.99
CA ASP A 381 -13.73 1.49 18.60
C ASP A 381 -14.02 0.25 19.44
N ALA A 382 -15.04 0.32 20.32
CA ALA A 382 -15.47 -0.83 21.11
C ALA A 382 -15.93 -2.03 20.26
N ARG A 383 -16.60 -1.79 19.12
CA ARG A 383 -16.97 -2.86 18.19
C ARG A 383 -15.73 -3.47 17.54
N THR A 384 -14.78 -2.64 17.12
CA THR A 384 -13.54 -3.10 16.47
C THR A 384 -12.73 -3.96 17.42
N ASP A 385 -12.55 -3.53 18.67
CA ASP A 385 -11.79 -4.29 19.67
C ASP A 385 -12.46 -5.62 20.02
N LEU A 386 -13.79 -5.67 20.10
CA LEU A 386 -14.50 -6.94 20.25
C LEU A 386 -14.28 -7.88 19.06
N MET A 387 -14.27 -7.35 17.84
CA MET A 387 -14.02 -8.14 16.65
C MET A 387 -12.59 -8.68 16.64
N LEU A 388 -11.60 -7.86 17.02
CA LEU A 388 -10.20 -8.25 17.16
C LEU A 388 -10.01 -9.29 18.27
N TYR A 389 -10.65 -9.12 19.42
CA TYR A 389 -10.65 -10.10 20.52
C TYR A 389 -11.19 -11.44 20.05
N ASN A 390 -12.36 -11.43 19.39
CA ASN A 390 -12.96 -12.65 18.88
C ASN A 390 -12.08 -13.33 17.82
N LEU A 391 -11.44 -12.56 16.94
CA LEU A 391 -10.49 -13.10 15.98
C LEU A 391 -9.30 -13.77 16.68
N LEU A 392 -8.72 -13.13 17.70
CA LEU A 392 -7.61 -13.70 18.45
C LEU A 392 -8.02 -14.99 19.19
N LEU A 393 -9.25 -15.07 19.72
CA LEU A 393 -9.80 -16.30 20.28
C LEU A 393 -9.79 -17.45 19.27
N THR A 394 -10.16 -17.20 18.00
CA THR A 394 -10.14 -18.27 16.98
C THR A 394 -8.75 -18.84 16.72
N TYR A 395 -7.70 -18.03 16.91
CA TYR A 395 -6.32 -18.48 16.72
C TYR A 395 -5.80 -19.26 17.92
N VAL A 396 -6.25 -18.92 19.11
CA VAL A 396 -5.84 -19.56 20.36
C VAL A 396 -6.64 -20.84 20.63
N GLU A 397 -7.88 -20.96 20.15
CA GLU A 397 -8.77 -22.11 20.40
C GLU A 397 -8.10 -23.47 20.14
N THR A 398 -7.42 -23.61 19.01
CA THR A 398 -6.74 -24.86 18.64
C THR A 398 -5.31 -24.94 19.13
N ASN A 399 -4.63 -23.80 19.29
CA ASN A 399 -3.19 -23.75 19.58
C ASN A 399 -2.88 -23.67 21.09
N ASN A 400 -3.78 -23.12 21.90
CA ASN A 400 -3.66 -23.02 23.35
C ASN A 400 -5.06 -23.05 24.03
N PRO A 401 -5.64 -24.24 24.20
CA PRO A 401 -6.99 -24.40 24.75
C PRO A 401 -7.19 -23.81 26.15
N ASP A 402 -6.13 -23.79 26.97
CA ASP A 402 -6.18 -23.24 28.33
C ASP A 402 -6.34 -21.72 28.30
N LEU A 403 -5.52 -21.02 27.49
CA LEU A 403 -5.66 -19.58 27.29
C LEU A 403 -7.00 -19.23 26.62
N PHE A 404 -7.45 -20.06 25.67
CA PHE A 404 -8.77 -19.88 25.06
C PHE A 404 -9.89 -19.94 26.09
N ALA A 405 -9.92 -20.98 26.93
CA ALA A 405 -10.97 -21.13 27.95
C ALA A 405 -10.99 -19.94 28.92
N GLU A 406 -9.81 -19.50 29.38
CA GLU A 406 -9.64 -18.32 30.23
C GLU A 406 -10.23 -17.06 29.58
N LYS A 407 -9.82 -16.76 28.34
CA LYS A 407 -10.17 -15.51 27.65
C LYS A 407 -11.57 -15.53 27.07
N LYS A 408 -12.10 -16.70 26.69
CA LYS A 408 -13.48 -16.85 26.19
C LYS A 408 -14.51 -16.49 27.26
N GLU A 409 -14.29 -16.91 28.50
CA GLU A 409 -15.19 -16.56 29.60
C GLU A 409 -15.26 -15.04 29.81
N TYR A 410 -14.12 -14.36 29.70
CA TYR A 410 -14.07 -12.92 29.86
C TYR A 410 -14.68 -12.19 28.65
N PHE A 411 -14.41 -12.66 27.44
CA PHE A 411 -15.06 -12.19 26.22
C PHE A 411 -16.59 -12.22 26.30
N ASP A 412 -17.18 -13.31 26.82
CA ASP A 412 -18.64 -13.41 26.94
C ASP A 412 -19.23 -12.37 27.89
N LYS A 413 -18.50 -12.01 28.96
CA LYS A 413 -18.87 -10.91 29.86
C LYS A 413 -18.80 -9.56 29.14
N LEU A 414 -17.71 -9.31 28.40
CA LEU A 414 -17.52 -8.07 27.63
C LEU A 414 -18.57 -7.93 26.53
N TYR A 415 -18.85 -9.00 25.78
CA TYR A 415 -19.86 -9.03 24.73
C TYR A 415 -21.27 -8.81 25.30
N GLY A 416 -21.60 -9.44 26.44
CA GLY A 416 -22.85 -9.19 27.15
C GLY A 416 -23.01 -7.73 27.58
N ALA A 417 -21.93 -7.12 28.10
CA ALA A 417 -21.91 -5.71 28.44
C ALA A 417 -22.11 -4.83 27.20
N PHE A 418 -21.41 -5.10 26.10
CA PHE A 418 -21.59 -4.40 24.83
C PHE A 418 -23.05 -4.46 24.35
N ALA A 419 -23.66 -5.64 24.34
CA ALA A 419 -25.04 -5.79 23.89
C ALA A 419 -26.02 -5.01 24.77
N SER A 420 -25.78 -4.96 26.09
CA SER A 420 -26.57 -4.15 27.03
C SER A 420 -26.38 -2.65 26.84
N LEU A 421 -25.16 -2.22 26.53
CA LEU A 421 -24.78 -0.82 26.38
C LEU A 421 -25.17 -0.23 25.01
N TYR A 422 -25.29 -1.07 23.96
CA TYR A 422 -25.61 -0.69 22.58
C TYR A 422 -26.87 -1.40 22.01
N PRO A 423 -28.02 -1.42 22.71
CA PRO A 423 -29.15 -2.30 22.39
C PRO A 423 -29.92 -1.89 21.12
N PHE A 424 -29.75 -0.65 20.64
CA PHE A 424 -30.47 -0.12 19.47
C PHE A 424 -29.74 -0.32 18.14
N VAL A 425 -28.45 -0.62 18.19
CA VAL A 425 -27.64 -0.87 16.98
C VAL A 425 -27.70 -2.34 16.58
N ILE A 426 -27.68 -3.25 17.55
CA ILE A 426 -27.75 -4.71 17.32
C ILE A 426 -29.12 -5.17 16.78
N ARG A 427 -30.20 -4.40 16.97
CA ARG A 427 -31.53 -4.75 16.40
C ARG A 427 -31.70 -4.43 14.91
N LYS A 428 -30.71 -3.79 14.27
CA LYS A 428 -30.77 -3.34 12.87
C LYS A 428 -29.81 -4.09 11.93
N GLU A 429 -28.95 -4.94 12.46
CA GLU A 429 -28.23 -5.99 11.73
C GLU A 429 -28.98 -7.31 11.93
#